data_AF-A0A5D2NST0-F1
#
_entry.id   AF-A0A5D2NST0-F1
#
_cell.length_a   1.000
_cell.length_b   1.000
_cell.length_c   1.000
_cell.angle_alpha   90.00
_cell.angle_beta   90.00
_cell.angle_gamma   90.00
#
_symmetry.space_group_name_H-M   'P 1'
#
loop_
_entity.id
_entity.type
_entity.pdbx_description
1 polymer ?
#
loop_
_entity_poly.entity_id
_entity_poly.type
_entity_poly.pdbx_seq_one_letter_code
_entity_poly.pdbx_strand_id
1 'polypeptide(L)'
;MSYPFEFELLYFKERRREILVKDLLQFLLHPDYVEQVVKAFKIFTPDDKVKAILVNIFGGIMKCDVIASGIINAAKQVTLKVPVVVRLEGTNVDKGKRILKESGMTLITADDLDDAAKKAVKAASK
;
A
#
# COMPACT_ATOMS: atom_id res chain seq x y z
N MET A 1 -4.63 23.43 -4.09
CA MET A 1 -3.49 22.65 -4.60
C MET A 1 -3.97 21.20 -4.64
N SER A 2 -4.31 20.66 -5.81
CA SER A 2 -4.83 19.30 -5.91
C SER A 2 -3.67 18.31 -5.86
N TYR A 3 -3.71 17.37 -4.91
CA TYR A 3 -2.73 16.30 -4.83
C TYR A 3 -2.93 15.33 -6.00
N PRO A 4 -1.85 14.76 -6.57
CA PRO A 4 -1.97 13.89 -7.75
C PRO A 4 -2.70 12.57 -7.45
N PHE A 5 -2.64 12.09 -6.20
CA PHE A 5 -3.32 10.91 -5.66
C PHE A 5 -3.31 10.97 -4.12
N GLU A 6 -4.10 10.13 -3.45
CA GLU A 6 -4.07 9.96 -1.98
C GLU A 6 -3.53 8.57 -1.62
N PHE A 7 -2.61 8.52 -0.66
CA PHE A 7 -1.96 7.29 -0.19
C PHE A 7 -2.18 7.12 1.31
N GLU A 8 -2.94 6.10 1.66
CA GLU A 8 -3.23 5.73 3.03
C GLU A 8 -2.57 4.39 3.32
N LEU A 9 -1.86 4.31 4.44
CA LEU A 9 -1.22 3.09 4.88
C LEU A 9 -1.72 2.72 6.27
N LEU A 10 -2.15 1.48 6.40
CA LEU A 10 -2.65 0.88 7.63
C LEU A 10 -1.77 -0.32 7.95
N TYR A 11 -1.46 -0.55 9.22
CA TYR A 11 -0.73 -1.75 9.62
C TYR A 11 -1.39 -2.40 10.83
N PHE A 12 -1.11 -3.68 11.03
CA PHE A 12 -1.73 -4.49 12.09
C PHE A 12 -0.66 -5.00 13.05
N LYS A 13 -0.85 -4.74 14.36
CA LYS A 13 0.04 -5.22 15.43
C LYS A 13 -0.64 -6.25 16.33
N GLU A 14 0.19 -7.10 16.93
CA GLU A 14 -0.08 -8.30 17.75
C GLU A 14 -1.16 -8.14 18.85
N ARG A 15 -2.44 -8.07 18.43
CA ARG A 15 -3.70 -7.92 19.20
C ARG A 15 -4.31 -6.52 19.34
N ARG A 16 -3.85 -5.50 18.61
CA ARG A 16 -4.60 -4.23 18.45
C ARG A 16 -4.66 -3.82 16.98
N ARG A 17 -5.86 -3.43 16.53
CA ARG A 17 -6.03 -2.65 15.29
C ARG A 17 -5.49 -1.24 15.58
N GLU A 18 -4.19 -1.05 15.46
CA GLU A 18 -3.60 0.29 15.55
C GLU A 18 -3.57 0.91 14.16
N ILE A 19 -4.50 1.83 13.93
CA ILE A 19 -4.51 2.66 12.74
C ILE A 19 -3.48 3.77 12.98
N LEU A 20 -2.26 3.60 12.48
CA LEU A 20 -1.32 4.72 12.42
C LEU A 20 -1.56 5.48 11.12
N VAL A 21 -2.49 6.44 11.15
CA VAL A 21 -2.65 7.47 10.09
C VAL A 21 -1.53 8.53 10.19
N LYS A 22 -0.60 8.39 11.15
CA LYS A 22 0.39 9.43 11.42
C LYS A 22 1.47 9.43 10.35
N ASP A 23 1.45 10.52 9.59
CA ASP A 23 2.55 11.09 8.80
C ASP A 23 2.80 10.54 7.39
N LEU A 24 1.75 10.24 6.63
CA LEU A 24 1.87 10.08 5.16
C LEU A 24 1.42 11.31 4.35
N LEU A 25 0.64 12.21 4.95
CA LEU A 25 0.16 13.44 4.28
C LEU A 25 1.29 14.42 3.92
N GLN A 26 2.42 14.43 4.65
CA GLN A 26 3.57 15.28 4.31
C GLN A 26 4.35 14.78 3.09
N PHE A 27 4.20 13.52 2.68
CA PHE A 27 4.94 12.95 1.56
C PHE A 27 4.29 13.22 0.19
N LEU A 28 3.00 13.60 0.16
CA LEU A 28 2.23 13.86 -1.08
C LEU A 28 2.63 15.15 -1.82
N LEU A 29 3.54 15.97 -1.27
CA LEU A 29 4.06 17.19 -1.90
C LEU A 29 5.38 16.99 -2.67
N HIS A 30 5.93 15.77 -2.70
CA HIS A 30 7.23 15.51 -3.35
C HIS A 30 7.05 15.01 -4.79
N PRO A 31 7.86 15.48 -5.76
CA PRO A 31 7.72 15.09 -7.16
C PRO A 31 8.01 13.60 -7.42
N ASP A 32 8.72 12.93 -6.50
CA ASP A 32 9.15 11.54 -6.63
C ASP A 32 8.32 10.60 -5.73
N TYR A 33 7.12 10.26 -6.18
CA TYR A 33 6.18 9.45 -5.40
C TYR A 33 6.65 8.00 -5.16
N VAL A 34 7.52 7.46 -6.02
CA VAL A 34 8.10 6.12 -5.83
C VAL A 34 8.98 6.10 -4.59
N GLU A 35 9.78 7.15 -4.39
CA GLU A 35 10.60 7.32 -3.19
C GLU A 35 9.75 7.35 -1.92
N GLN A 36 8.54 7.92 -1.99
CA GLN A 36 7.61 7.96 -0.86
C GLN A 36 7.05 6.60 -0.50
N VAL A 37 6.67 5.80 -1.50
CA VAL A 37 6.23 4.41 -1.25
C VAL A 37 7.37 3.59 -0.64
N VAL A 38 8.62 3.80 -1.10
CA VAL A 38 9.81 3.17 -0.49
C VAL A 38 10.00 3.59 0.96
N LYS A 39 9.96 4.90 1.25
CA LYS A 39 10.10 5.43 2.62
C LYS A 39 9.00 4.91 3.53
N ALA A 40 7.76 4.89 3.04
CA ALA A 40 6.63 4.33 3.76
C ALA A 40 6.90 2.88 4.14
N PHE A 41 7.31 2.02 3.20
CA PHE A 41 7.63 0.63 3.54
C PHE A 41 8.81 0.52 4.52
N LYS A 42 9.87 1.33 4.36
CA LYS A 42 11.04 1.33 5.26
C LYS A 42 10.70 1.69 6.70
N ILE A 43 9.64 2.46 6.97
CA ILE A 43 9.20 2.78 8.32
C ILE A 43 8.73 1.53 9.07
N PHE A 44 8.09 0.58 8.38
CA PHE A 44 7.47 -0.59 9.02
C PHE A 44 8.33 -1.84 9.01
N THR A 45 9.26 -1.97 8.04
CA THR A 45 10.14 -3.14 7.94
C THR A 45 10.92 -3.49 9.22
N PRO A 46 11.38 -2.54 10.06
CA PRO A 46 12.12 -2.86 11.28
C PRO A 46 11.26 -3.32 12.46
N ASP A 47 9.93 -3.12 12.42
CA ASP A 47 9.05 -3.39 13.56
C ASP A 47 8.44 -4.79 13.46
N ASP A 48 9.02 -5.75 14.19
CA ASP A 48 8.58 -7.15 14.21
C ASP A 48 7.15 -7.35 14.75
N LYS A 49 6.54 -6.31 15.35
CA LYS A 49 5.14 -6.35 15.79
C LYS A 49 4.19 -6.18 14.62
N VAL A 50 4.62 -5.62 13.49
CA VAL A 50 3.80 -5.48 12.29
C VAL A 50 3.59 -6.87 11.69
N LYS A 51 2.33 -7.26 11.51
CA LYS A 51 1.94 -8.58 10.95
C LYS A 51 1.37 -8.49 9.54
N ALA A 52 0.81 -7.35 9.15
CA ALA A 52 0.36 -7.07 7.80
C ALA A 52 0.34 -5.56 7.54
N ILE A 53 0.44 -5.20 6.27
CA ILE A 53 0.33 -3.82 5.77
C ILE A 53 -0.86 -3.76 4.81
N LEU A 54 -1.68 -2.72 4.91
CA LEU A 54 -2.74 -2.38 3.97
C LEU A 54 -2.42 -1.02 3.35
N VAL A 55 -2.15 -1.03 2.06
CA VAL A 55 -1.96 0.13 1.20
C VAL A 55 -3.30 0.46 0.55
N ASN A 56 -3.90 1.59 0.88
CA ASN A 56 -5.12 2.08 0.23
C ASN A 56 -4.76 3.32 -0.61
N ILE A 57 -5.07 3.28 -1.91
CA ILE A 57 -4.69 4.36 -2.83
C ILE A 57 -5.89 4.82 -3.63
N PHE A 58 -6.12 6.13 -3.60
CA PHE A 58 -7.03 6.81 -4.50
C PHE A 58 -6.21 7.51 -5.59
N GLY A 59 -6.26 7.00 -6.82
CA GLY A 59 -5.44 7.46 -7.94
C GLY A 59 -5.67 8.92 -8.33
N GLY A 60 -6.83 9.50 -8.05
CA GLY A 60 -7.12 10.89 -8.40
C GLY A 60 -6.89 11.17 -9.89
N ILE A 61 -5.89 12.01 -10.18
CA ILE A 61 -5.48 12.37 -11.56
C ILE A 61 -4.52 11.32 -12.14
N MET A 62 -3.79 10.60 -11.28
CA MET A 62 -2.88 9.53 -11.67
C MET A 62 -3.62 8.23 -11.99
N LYS A 63 -3.10 7.46 -12.96
CA LYS A 63 -3.67 6.16 -13.33
C LYS A 63 -3.12 5.06 -12.43
N CYS A 64 -3.99 4.16 -11.98
CA CYS A 64 -3.64 3.08 -11.06
C CYS A 64 -2.61 2.09 -11.62
N ASP A 65 -2.44 1.98 -12.94
CA ASP A 65 -1.39 1.16 -13.56
C ASP A 65 0.02 1.76 -13.35
N VAL A 66 0.14 3.08 -13.37
CA VAL A 66 1.38 3.80 -13.06
C VAL A 66 1.72 3.63 -11.59
N ILE A 67 0.74 3.82 -10.72
CA ILE A 67 0.88 3.66 -9.26
C ILE A 67 1.29 2.22 -8.92
N ALA A 68 0.61 1.23 -9.48
CA ALA A 68 0.91 -0.19 -9.25
C ALA A 68 2.37 -0.54 -9.61
N SER A 69 2.87 -0.01 -10.72
CA SER A 69 4.27 -0.17 -11.12
C SER A 69 5.22 0.47 -10.09
N GLY A 70 4.87 1.65 -9.58
CA GLY A 70 5.60 2.33 -8.50
C GLY A 70 5.66 1.50 -7.22
N ILE A 71 4.55 0.90 -6.80
CA ILE A 71 4.50 0.01 -5.62
C ILE A 71 5.42 -1.20 -5.81
N ILE A 72 5.38 -1.85 -6.96
CA ILE A 72 6.24 -3.01 -7.24
C ILE A 72 7.71 -2.62 -7.19
N ASN A 73 8.08 -1.50 -7.82
CA ASN A 73 9.45 -1.01 -7.82
C ASN A 73 9.92 -0.65 -6.40
N ALA A 74 9.04 -0.05 -5.60
CA ALA A 74 9.33 0.26 -4.21
C ALA A 74 9.49 -1.02 -3.37
N ALA A 75 8.55 -1.96 -3.52
CA ALA A 75 8.54 -3.22 -2.83
C ALA A 75 9.76 -4.10 -3.18
N LYS A 76 10.32 -3.99 -4.40
CA LYS A 76 11.57 -4.68 -4.78
C LYS A 76 12.81 -4.12 -4.09
N GLN A 77 12.78 -2.83 -3.71
CA GLN A 77 13.89 -2.17 -3.02
C GLN A 77 13.89 -2.44 -1.51
N VAL A 78 12.80 -2.99 -0.96
CA VAL A 78 12.65 -3.29 0.45
C VAL A 78 12.34 -4.77 0.66
N THR A 79 13.02 -5.42 1.59
CA THR A 79 12.68 -6.81 1.95
C THR A 79 11.43 -6.82 2.81
N LEU A 80 10.25 -6.91 2.18
CA LEU A 80 8.97 -7.04 2.87
C LEU A 80 8.84 -8.44 3.47
N LYS A 81 8.84 -8.53 4.80
CA LYS A 81 8.68 -9.79 5.54
C LYS A 81 7.22 -10.13 5.87
N VAL A 82 6.31 -9.19 5.61
CA VAL A 82 4.89 -9.27 5.97
C VAL A 82 4.02 -9.15 4.72
N PRO A 83 2.84 -9.79 4.69
CA PRO A 83 1.90 -9.65 3.60
C PRO A 83 1.44 -8.20 3.45
N VAL A 84 1.33 -7.75 2.20
CA VAL A 84 0.83 -6.41 1.86
C VAL A 84 -0.46 -6.54 1.07
N VAL A 85 -1.54 -5.98 1.62
CA VAL A 85 -2.82 -5.83 0.95
C VAL A 85 -2.84 -4.48 0.23
N VAL A 86 -3.29 -4.43 -1.02
CA VAL A 86 -3.35 -3.20 -1.81
C VAL A 86 -4.75 -3.00 -2.34
N ARG A 87 -5.36 -1.86 -2.00
CA ARG A 87 -6.59 -1.36 -2.63
C ARG A 87 -6.22 -0.22 -3.57
N LEU A 88 -6.73 -0.29 -4.79
CA LEU A 88 -6.62 0.76 -5.80
C LEU A 88 -8.03 1.26 -6.14
N GLU A 89 -8.22 2.57 -6.09
CA GLU A 89 -9.44 3.27 -6.48
C GLU A 89 -9.09 4.33 -7.53
N GLY A 90 -9.88 4.49 -8.60
CA GLY A 90 -9.66 5.51 -9.63
C GLY A 90 -9.61 4.98 -11.07
N THR A 91 -8.76 5.58 -11.91
CA THR A 91 -8.66 5.21 -13.34
C THR A 91 -7.70 4.04 -13.57
N ASN A 92 -8.01 3.11 -14.47
CA ASN A 92 -7.20 1.92 -14.78
C ASN A 92 -7.02 0.95 -13.59
N VAL A 93 -7.99 0.85 -12.68
CA VAL A 93 -7.91 -0.04 -11.51
C VAL A 93 -7.67 -1.49 -11.91
N ASP A 94 -8.41 -2.02 -12.89
CA ASP A 94 -8.26 -3.43 -13.32
C ASP A 94 -6.85 -3.71 -13.86
N LYS A 95 -6.31 -2.77 -14.63
CA LYS A 95 -4.94 -2.86 -15.15
C LYS A 95 -3.92 -2.78 -14.02
N GLY A 96 -4.12 -1.90 -13.05
CA GLY A 96 -3.30 -1.82 -11.85
C GLY A 96 -3.31 -3.11 -11.03
N LYS A 97 -4.49 -3.68 -10.77
CA LYS A 97 -4.65 -4.96 -10.08
C LYS A 97 -3.95 -6.10 -10.83
N ARG A 98 -4.04 -6.12 -12.17
CA ARG A 98 -3.34 -7.10 -13.01
C ARG A 98 -1.82 -6.99 -12.86
N ILE A 99 -1.27 -5.78 -12.95
CA ILE A 99 0.16 -5.49 -12.74
C ILE A 99 0.62 -5.98 -11.36
N LEU A 100 -0.15 -5.72 -10.29
CA LEU A 100 0.18 -6.19 -8.95
C LEU A 100 0.20 -7.72 -8.85
N LYS A 101 -0.79 -8.40 -9.46
CA LYS A 101 -0.87 -9.88 -9.46
C LYS A 101 0.26 -10.54 -10.26
N GLU A 102 0.65 -9.93 -11.37
CA GLU A 102 1.71 -10.44 -12.25
C GLU A 102 3.13 -10.14 -11.72
N SER A 103 3.26 -9.38 -10.62
CA SER A 103 4.55 -8.95 -10.06
C SER A 103 5.41 -10.08 -9.49
N GLY A 104 4.82 -11.25 -9.21
CA GLY A 104 5.48 -12.36 -8.51
C GLY A 104 5.73 -12.08 -7.02
N MET A 105 5.21 -10.99 -6.48
CA MET A 105 5.35 -10.59 -5.09
C MET A 105 4.15 -11.04 -4.26
N THR A 106 4.32 -11.16 -2.93
CA THR A 106 3.25 -11.50 -1.98
C THR A 106 2.31 -10.30 -1.72
N LEU A 107 1.74 -9.76 -2.80
CA LEU A 107 0.79 -8.66 -2.81
C LEU A 107 -0.63 -9.21 -2.94
N ILE A 108 -1.52 -8.78 -2.05
CA ILE A 108 -2.92 -9.19 -2.02
C ILE A 108 -3.77 -8.02 -2.53
N THR A 109 -4.37 -8.15 -3.70
CA THR A 109 -5.27 -7.08 -4.21
C THR A 109 -6.64 -7.13 -3.54
N ALA A 110 -7.17 -5.98 -3.17
CA ALA A 110 -8.52 -5.81 -2.65
C ALA A 110 -9.42 -5.02 -3.59
N ASP A 111 -10.73 -5.28 -3.53
CA ASP A 111 -11.72 -4.68 -4.42
C ASP A 111 -12.33 -3.39 -3.87
N ASP A 112 -12.62 -3.37 -2.57
CA ASP A 112 -13.11 -2.21 -1.84
C ASP A 112 -12.47 -2.15 -0.44
N LEU A 113 -12.81 -1.14 0.36
CA LEU A 113 -12.20 -0.92 1.67
C LEU A 113 -12.56 -2.03 2.68
N ASP A 114 -13.77 -2.57 2.61
CA ASP A 114 -14.24 -3.63 3.50
C ASP A 114 -13.51 -4.96 3.20
N ASP A 115 -13.39 -5.30 1.92
CA ASP A 115 -12.60 -6.43 1.45
C ASP A 115 -11.12 -6.26 1.83
N ALA A 116 -10.57 -5.06 1.66
CA ALA A 116 -9.19 -4.75 2.03
C ALA A 116 -8.93 -4.95 3.53
N ALA A 117 -9.83 -4.45 4.38
CA ALA A 117 -9.75 -4.63 5.81
C ALA A 117 -9.86 -6.11 6.22
N LYS A 118 -10.82 -6.86 5.65
CA LYS A 118 -10.99 -8.30 5.91
C LYS A 118 -9.75 -9.10 5.51
N LYS A 119 -9.21 -8.82 4.32
CA LYS A 119 -7.98 -9.46 3.81
C LYS A 119 -6.78 -9.12 4.70
N ALA A 120 -6.64 -7.87 5.14
CA ALA A 120 -5.52 -7.45 5.97
C ALA A 120 -5.56 -8.09 7.36
N VAL A 121 -6.74 -8.16 8.00
CA VAL A 121 -6.93 -8.87 9.27
C VAL A 121 -6.61 -10.36 9.13
N LYS A 122 -7.10 -11.00 8.05
CA LYS A 122 -6.80 -12.41 7.77
C LYS A 122 -5.31 -12.65 7.53
N ALA A 123 -4.65 -11.74 6.84
CA ALA A 123 -3.22 -11.80 6.56
C ALA A 123 -2.37 -11.58 7.82
N ALA A 124 -2.81 -10.71 8.73
CA ALA A 124 -2.14 -10.42 10.01
C ALA A 124 -2.28 -11.54 11.05
N SER A 125 -3.19 -12.49 10.83
CA SER A 125 -3.46 -13.61 11.75
C SER A 125 -2.68 -14.88 11.40
N LYS A 126 -1.81 -14.83 10.38
CA LYS A 126 -0.87 -15.89 10.03
C LYS A 126 0.45 -15.68 10.74
#